data_AF-A0AAV4KM60-F1
#
_entry.id   AF-A0AAV4KM60-F1
#
_cell.length_a   1.000
_cell.length_b   1.000
_cell.length_c   1.000
_cell.angle_alpha   90.00
_cell.angle_beta   90.00
_cell.angle_gamma   90.00
#
_symmetry.space_group_name_H-M   'P 1'
#
loop_
_entity.id
_entity.type
_entity.pdbx_description
1 polymer ?
#
loop_
_entity_poly.entity_id
_entity_poly.type
_entity_poly.pdbx_seq_one_letter_code
_entity_poly.pdbx_strand_id
1 'polypeptide(L)'
;MSSLDTPADVPRPRPAAVRPAPTTLTWVTPALMTTASVASLRAAPTMAVYGLACVFLYLVPAVVFLLPTALVSAELASGWSGGVYRWVSEGLSKPLGFLAVWCQFAMTISYYPSLPAFVASTIAYVIDPSLASNGLYTAIVIMVLYWTGVWVSSRGTKASPGSPAGA
;
A
#
# COMPACT_ATOMS: atom_id res chain seq x y z
N MET A 1 59.13 43.61 6.30
CA MET A 1 57.81 44.10 5.86
C MET A 1 57.19 43.03 4.98
N SER A 2 55.98 42.55 5.13
CA SER A 2 55.02 42.42 6.22
C SER A 2 54.10 41.31 5.73
N SER A 3 53.58 40.53 6.66
CA SER A 3 52.62 39.46 6.46
C SER A 3 51.58 39.73 5.35
N LEU A 4 51.47 38.80 4.40
CA LEU A 4 50.23 38.56 3.67
C LEU A 4 49.31 37.79 4.64
N ASP A 5 48.77 38.51 5.62
CA ASP A 5 47.65 38.06 6.43
C ASP A 5 46.39 38.12 5.56
N THR A 6 46.13 37.05 4.81
CA THR A 6 44.79 36.80 4.30
C THR A 6 43.90 36.50 5.51
N PRO A 7 42.86 37.30 5.82
CA PRO A 7 41.99 37.00 6.94
C PRO A 7 41.34 35.64 6.69
N ALA A 8 41.46 34.72 7.65
CA ALA A 8 40.78 33.45 7.62
C ALA A 8 39.27 33.69 7.43
N ASP A 9 38.72 33.00 6.43
CA ASP A 9 37.30 32.99 6.09
C ASP A 9 36.47 32.76 7.36
N VAL A 10 35.67 33.76 7.74
CA VAL A 10 34.81 33.70 8.92
C VAL A 10 33.81 32.57 8.70
N PRO A 11 33.70 31.56 9.59
CA PRO A 11 32.72 30.50 9.43
C PRO A 11 31.32 31.11 9.36
N ARG A 12 30.70 31.11 8.18
CA ARG A 12 29.32 31.57 8.03
C ARG A 12 28.44 30.65 8.89
N PRO A 13 27.58 31.19 9.76
CA PRO A 13 26.61 30.37 10.49
C PRO A 13 25.79 29.58 9.48
N ARG A 14 25.93 28.24 9.50
CA ARG A 14 25.12 27.36 8.66
C ARG A 14 23.67 27.57 9.09
N PRO A 15 22.74 27.91 8.18
CA PRO A 15 21.33 28.05 8.55
C PRO A 15 20.90 26.79 9.30
N ALA A 16 20.39 26.96 10.52
CA ALA A 16 19.90 25.85 11.31
C ALA A 16 18.83 25.14 10.48
N ALA A 17 19.06 23.86 10.15
CA ALA A 17 18.09 23.06 9.43
C ALA A 17 16.78 23.07 10.22
N VAL A 18 15.75 23.68 9.65
CA VAL A 18 14.39 23.66 10.22
C VAL A 18 13.97 22.19 10.23
N ARG A 19 14.01 21.57 11.42
CA ARG A 19 13.45 20.24 11.59
C ARG A 19 11.97 20.34 11.27
N PRO A 20 11.42 19.58 10.31
CA PRO A 20 9.99 19.58 10.08
C PRO A 20 9.31 19.20 11.39
N ALA A 21 8.29 19.96 11.77
CA ALA A 21 7.51 19.69 12.97
C ALA A 21 7.05 18.22 12.94
N PRO A 22 7.08 17.50 14.07
CA PRO A 22 6.64 16.13 14.10
C PRO A 22 5.15 16.10 13.74
N THR A 23 4.84 15.66 12.53
CA THR A 23 3.45 15.37 12.13
C THR A 23 3.02 14.14 12.92
N THR A 24 2.45 14.36 14.10
CA THR A 24 1.88 13.28 14.90
C THR A 24 0.64 12.76 14.18
N LEU A 25 0.83 11.70 13.41
CA LEU A 25 -0.27 10.91 12.85
C LEU A 25 -1.08 10.32 14.01
N THR A 26 -2.35 10.70 14.13
CA THR A 26 -3.27 10.07 15.08
C THR A 26 -3.42 8.60 14.70
N TRP A 27 -3.59 7.67 15.65
CA TRP A 27 -3.79 6.23 15.37
C TRP A 27 -4.95 5.95 14.40
N VAL A 28 -5.93 6.86 14.32
CA VAL A 28 -7.06 6.80 13.40
C VAL A 28 -6.61 6.82 11.95
N THR A 29 -5.58 7.60 11.60
CA THR A 29 -5.10 7.69 10.22
C THR A 29 -4.55 6.37 9.69
N PRO A 30 -3.56 5.70 10.32
CA PRO A 30 -3.11 4.38 9.88
C PRO A 30 -4.22 3.32 9.97
N ALA A 31 -5.11 3.39 10.97
CA ALA A 31 -6.26 2.48 11.06
C ALA A 31 -7.18 2.57 9.83
N LEU A 32 -7.49 3.79 9.37
CA LEU A 32 -8.30 4.02 8.17
C LEU A 32 -7.56 3.62 6.88
N MET A 33 -6.26 3.89 6.79
CA MET A 33 -5.45 3.48 5.63
C MET A 33 -5.40 1.95 5.47
N THR A 34 -5.19 1.22 6.57
CA THR A 34 -5.21 -0.25 6.56
C THR A 34 -6.62 -0.78 6.26
N THR A 35 -7.66 -0.18 6.85
CA THR A 35 -9.06 -0.59 6.59
C THR A 35 -9.42 -0.40 5.12
N ALA A 36 -9.09 0.75 4.52
CA ALA A 36 -9.35 1.03 3.11
C ALA A 36 -8.57 0.09 2.17
N SER A 37 -7.39 -0.36 2.58
CA SER A 37 -6.57 -1.30 1.80
C SER A 37 -7.15 -2.73 1.81
N VAL A 38 -7.79 -3.14 2.90
CA VAL A 38 -8.34 -4.50 3.08
C VAL A 38 -9.80 -4.61 2.61
N ALA A 39 -10.57 -3.53 2.69
CA ALA A 39 -11.98 -3.52 2.32
C ALA A 39 -12.17 -3.85 0.83
N SER A 40 -12.84 -4.98 0.54
CA SER A 40 -13.18 -5.38 -0.83
C SER A 40 -14.59 -5.99 -0.89
N LEU A 41 -15.45 -5.42 -1.73
CA LEU A 41 -16.83 -5.90 -1.93
C LEU A 41 -16.90 -7.16 -2.80
N ARG A 42 -15.83 -7.51 -3.52
CA ARG A 42 -15.82 -8.61 -4.48
C ARG A 42 -16.14 -9.97 -3.85
N ALA A 43 -15.69 -10.22 -2.63
CA ALA A 43 -15.88 -11.49 -1.95
C ALA A 43 -17.23 -11.60 -1.22
N ALA A 44 -17.91 -10.47 -0.97
CA ALA A 44 -19.15 -10.44 -0.18
C ALA A 44 -20.28 -11.30 -0.78
N PRO A 45 -20.55 -11.29 -2.11
CA PRO A 45 -21.63 -12.09 -2.69
C PRO A 45 -21.39 -13.59 -2.58
N THR A 46 -20.16 -14.05 -2.85
CA THR A 46 -19.81 -15.46 -2.72
C THR A 46 -19.94 -15.94 -1.28
N MET A 47 -19.64 -15.06 -0.31
CA MET A 47 -19.75 -15.40 1.11
C MET A 47 -21.19 -15.36 1.65
N ALA A 48 -22.06 -14.56 1.03
CA ALA A 48 -23.48 -14.51 1.39
C ALA A 48 -24.19 -15.87 1.14
N VAL A 49 -23.70 -16.68 0.20
CA VAL A 49 -24.24 -18.04 -0.07
C VAL A 49 -24.15 -18.95 1.15
N TYR A 50 -23.17 -18.73 2.04
CA TYR A 50 -23.01 -19.52 3.26
C TYR A 50 -23.95 -19.09 4.41
N GLY A 51 -24.78 -18.06 4.22
CA GLY A 51 -25.76 -17.62 5.22
C GLY A 51 -25.13 -17.28 6.57
N LEU A 52 -25.74 -17.71 7.68
CA LEU A 52 -25.25 -17.42 9.03
C LEU A 52 -23.89 -18.08 9.33
N ALA A 53 -23.53 -19.15 8.63
CA ALA A 53 -22.22 -19.80 8.77
C ALA A 53 -21.06 -18.87 8.35
N CYS A 54 -21.32 -17.85 7.53
CA CYS A 54 -20.30 -16.87 7.15
C CYS A 54 -19.73 -16.11 8.36
N VAL A 55 -20.53 -15.91 9.42
CA VAL A 55 -20.08 -15.25 10.66
C VAL A 55 -18.97 -16.06 11.32
N PHE A 56 -19.15 -17.38 11.43
CA PHE A 56 -18.12 -18.26 11.97
C PHE A 56 -16.89 -18.32 11.06
N LEU A 57 -17.09 -18.37 9.73
CA LEU A 57 -16.01 -18.38 8.74
C LEU A 57 -15.17 -17.08 8.74
N TYR A 58 -15.71 -15.96 9.23
CA TYR A 58 -14.95 -14.73 9.41
C TYR A 58 -14.36 -14.60 10.82
N LEU A 59 -15.14 -14.94 11.86
CA LEU A 59 -14.75 -14.71 13.25
C LEU A 59 -13.61 -15.62 13.70
N VAL A 60 -13.63 -16.89 13.29
CA VAL A 60 -12.56 -17.83 13.67
C VAL A 60 -11.22 -17.41 13.06
N PRO A 61 -11.06 -17.24 11.73
CA PRO A 61 -9.80 -16.76 11.15
C PRO A 61 -9.38 -15.37 11.66
N ALA A 62 -10.34 -14.48 11.94
CA ALA A 62 -10.03 -13.18 12.52
C ALA A 62 -9.32 -13.30 13.88
N VAL A 63 -9.79 -14.19 14.75
CA VAL A 63 -9.22 -14.37 16.09
C VAL A 63 -7.97 -15.24 16.08
N VAL A 64 -7.95 -16.34 15.31
CA VAL A 64 -6.83 -17.31 15.37
C VAL A 64 -5.67 -16.96 14.44
N PHE A 65 -5.90 -16.15 13.41
CA PHE A 65 -4.88 -15.83 12.40
C PHE A 65 -4.65 -14.33 12.26
N LEU A 66 -5.70 -13.54 12.06
CA LEU A 66 -5.57 -12.11 11.77
C LEU A 66 -5.08 -11.32 13.00
N LEU A 67 -5.68 -11.55 14.16
CA LEU A 67 -5.34 -10.85 15.41
C LEU A 67 -3.88 -11.14 15.84
N PRO A 68 -3.39 -12.39 15.90
CA PRO A 68 -2.00 -12.65 16.23
C PRO A 68 -1.03 -12.05 15.20
N THR A 69 -1.35 -12.15 13.91
CA THR A 69 -0.50 -11.59 12.85
C THR A 69 -0.42 -10.06 12.93
N ALA A 70 -1.53 -9.39 13.25
CA ALA A 70 -1.58 -7.94 13.42
C ALA A 70 -0.73 -7.49 14.62
N LEU A 71 -0.80 -8.21 15.75
CA LEU A 71 0.01 -7.92 16.93
C LEU A 71 1.51 -8.09 16.65
N VAL A 72 1.92 -9.19 16.01
CA VAL A 72 3.31 -9.42 15.61
C VAL A 72 3.80 -8.34 14.64
N SER A 73 2.97 -7.95 13.67
CA SER A 73 3.31 -6.90 12.72
C SER A 73 3.43 -5.53 13.40
N ALA A 74 2.60 -5.26 14.42
CA ALA A 74 2.67 -4.02 15.19
C ALA A 74 3.98 -3.93 15.99
N GLU A 75 4.37 -4.99 16.69
CA GLU A 75 5.63 -5.06 17.44
C GLU A 75 6.85 -4.87 16.52
N LEU A 76 6.85 -5.55 15.37
CA LEU A 76 7.93 -5.43 14.37
C LEU A 76 8.00 -4.03 13.75
N ALA A 77 6.85 -3.41 13.47
CA ALA A 77 6.78 -2.06 12.94
C ALA A 77 7.23 -0.99 13.95
N SER A 78 7.00 -1.20 15.26
CA SER A 78 7.50 -0.29 16.30
C SER A 78 8.99 -0.49 16.63
N GLY A 79 9.49 -1.72 16.56
CA GLY A 79 10.87 -2.05 16.92
C GLY A 79 11.90 -1.83 15.80
N TRP A 80 11.49 -1.97 14.53
CA TRP A 80 12.41 -1.94 13.39
C TRP A 80 11.89 -1.08 12.24
N SER A 81 12.75 -0.19 11.74
CA SER A 81 12.44 0.60 10.55
C SER A 81 12.55 -0.25 9.29
N GLY A 82 11.52 -0.23 8.44
CA GLY A 82 11.51 -0.98 7.18
C GLY A 82 10.18 -1.67 6.95
N GLY A 83 10.19 -2.73 6.16
CA GLY A 83 9.04 -3.59 5.92
C GLY A 83 9.40 -5.06 6.06
N VAL A 84 8.50 -5.92 5.58
CA VAL A 84 8.58 -7.39 5.71
C VAL A 84 9.94 -7.97 5.32
N TYR A 85 10.59 -7.42 4.27
CA TYR A 85 11.95 -7.82 3.89
C TYR A 85 12.92 -7.77 5.07
N ARG A 86 12.97 -6.61 5.72
CA ARG A 86 13.97 -6.31 6.73
C ARG A 86 13.70 -7.09 8.00
N TRP A 87 12.45 -7.14 8.43
CA TRP A 87 12.00 -7.91 9.58
C TRP A 87 12.39 -9.39 9.47
N VAL A 88 12.15 -10.00 8.30
CA VAL A 88 12.49 -11.42 8.06
C VAL A 88 13.99 -11.63 7.84
N SER A 89 14.66 -10.67 7.18
CA SER A 89 16.10 -10.77 6.92
C SER A 89 16.95 -10.65 8.18
N GLU A 90 16.52 -9.82 9.14
CA GLU A 90 17.19 -9.62 10.44
C GLU A 90 16.80 -10.70 11.45
N GLY A 91 15.54 -11.18 11.44
CA GLY A 91 15.06 -12.18 12.39
C GLY A 91 15.39 -13.64 12.04
N LEU A 92 15.40 -14.01 10.75
CA LEU A 92 15.66 -15.38 10.30
C LEU A 92 16.93 -15.48 9.46
N SER A 93 16.90 -14.94 8.23
CA SER A 93 18.04 -14.94 7.32
C SER A 93 17.78 -14.10 6.06
N LYS A 94 18.84 -13.62 5.41
CA LYS A 94 18.78 -12.88 4.14
C LYS A 94 17.99 -13.59 3.02
N PRO A 95 18.19 -14.89 2.69
CA PRO A 95 17.42 -15.55 1.63
C PRO A 95 15.93 -15.68 1.97
N LEU A 96 15.59 -15.88 3.25
CA LEU A 96 14.19 -15.91 3.69
C LEU A 96 13.54 -14.52 3.64
N GLY A 97 14.31 -13.45 3.87
CA GLY A 97 13.85 -12.08 3.65
C GLY A 97 13.47 -11.83 2.18
N PHE A 98 14.32 -12.28 1.24
CA PHE A 98 14.00 -12.22 -0.18
C PHE A 98 12.76 -13.02 -0.54
N LEU A 99 12.64 -14.25 -0.02
CA LEU A 99 11.45 -15.08 -0.21
C LEU A 99 10.18 -14.38 0.30
N ALA A 100 10.23 -13.73 1.47
CA ALA A 100 9.07 -13.04 2.03
C ALA A 100 8.57 -11.88 1.15
N VAL A 101 9.49 -11.06 0.61
CA VAL A 101 9.13 -10.02 -0.37
C VAL A 101 8.61 -10.62 -1.66
N TRP A 102 9.22 -11.72 -2.12
CA TRP A 102 8.76 -12.42 -3.30
C TRP A 102 7.33 -12.94 -3.14
N CYS A 103 7.00 -13.53 -1.98
CA CYS A 103 5.64 -13.97 -1.67
C CYS A 103 4.64 -12.78 -1.67
N GLN A 104 5.03 -11.64 -1.10
CA GLN A 104 4.20 -10.44 -1.11
C GLN A 104 3.99 -9.90 -2.53
N PHE A 105 5.03 -9.92 -3.36
CA PHE A 105 4.95 -9.56 -4.77
C PHE A 105 4.06 -10.54 -5.56
N ALA A 106 4.22 -11.84 -5.35
CA ALA A 106 3.42 -12.88 -6.00
C ALA A 106 1.93 -12.76 -5.66
N MET A 107 1.60 -12.55 -4.37
CA MET A 107 0.22 -12.27 -3.93
C MET A 107 -0.37 -11.08 -4.69
N THR A 108 0.43 -10.03 -4.83
CA THR A 108 0.04 -8.79 -5.49
C THR A 108 -0.20 -8.99 -6.99
N ILE A 109 0.65 -9.75 -7.69
CA ILE A 109 0.46 -10.12 -9.10
C ILE A 109 -0.85 -10.87 -9.32
N SER A 110 -1.16 -11.86 -8.48
CA SER A 110 -2.40 -12.63 -8.62
C SER A 110 -3.65 -11.83 -8.27
N TYR A 111 -3.53 -10.85 -7.36
CA TYR A 111 -4.66 -10.02 -6.93
C TYR A 111 -5.01 -8.92 -7.94
N TYR A 112 -4.02 -8.24 -8.51
CA TYR A 112 -4.27 -7.06 -9.35
C TYR A 112 -5.20 -7.28 -10.54
N PRO A 113 -5.17 -8.41 -11.28
CA PRO A 113 -6.10 -8.67 -12.38
C PRO A 113 -7.57 -8.79 -11.94
N SER A 114 -7.82 -9.21 -10.70
CA SER A 114 -9.17 -9.46 -10.20
C SER A 114 -9.97 -8.17 -9.96
N LEU A 115 -9.30 -7.05 -9.66
CA LEU A 115 -9.94 -5.77 -9.39
C LEU A 115 -10.52 -5.12 -10.66
N PRO A 116 -9.77 -4.92 -11.76
CA PRO A 116 -10.31 -4.43 -13.02
C PRO A 116 -11.40 -5.31 -13.58
N ALA A 117 -11.32 -6.64 -13.40
CA ALA A 117 -12.35 -7.57 -13.83
C ALA A 117 -13.68 -7.35 -13.08
N PHE A 118 -13.63 -7.09 -11.77
CA PHE A 118 -14.81 -6.75 -10.97
C PHE A 118 -15.41 -5.39 -11.39
N VAL A 119 -14.57 -4.39 -11.62
CA VAL A 119 -15.01 -3.07 -12.12
C VAL A 119 -15.65 -3.20 -13.50
N ALA A 120 -15.03 -3.94 -14.41
CA ALA A 120 -15.57 -4.22 -15.75
C ALA A 120 -16.93 -4.90 -15.68
N SER A 121 -17.08 -5.91 -14.82
CA SER A 121 -18.36 -6.60 -14.60
C SER A 121 -19.43 -5.66 -14.05
N THR A 122 -19.07 -4.79 -13.11
CA THR A 122 -20.00 -3.82 -12.51
C THR A 122 -20.48 -2.81 -13.56
N ILE A 123 -19.58 -2.29 -14.40
CA ILE A 123 -19.93 -1.38 -15.51
C ILE A 123 -20.82 -2.10 -16.53
N ALA A 124 -20.53 -3.37 -16.83
CA ALA A 124 -21.34 -4.18 -17.74
C ALA A 124 -22.80 -4.27 -17.27
N TYR A 125 -23.01 -4.61 -15.99
CA TYR A 125 -24.35 -4.73 -15.40
C TYR A 125 -25.14 -3.41 -15.40
N VAL A 126 -24.47 -2.25 -15.41
CA VAL A 126 -25.13 -0.94 -15.48
C VAL A 126 -25.59 -0.61 -16.91
N ILE A 127 -24.86 -1.05 -17.93
CA ILE A 127 -25.15 -0.73 -19.33
C ILE A 127 -26.09 -1.78 -19.95
N ASP A 128 -25.66 -3.04 -19.95
CA ASP A 128 -26.41 -4.18 -20.49
C ASP A 128 -25.83 -5.49 -19.91
N PRO A 129 -26.64 -6.30 -19.19
CA PRO A 129 -26.18 -7.55 -18.60
C PRO A 129 -25.59 -8.56 -19.61
N SER A 130 -26.00 -8.52 -20.88
CA SER A 130 -25.47 -9.41 -21.91
C SER A 130 -23.98 -9.16 -22.20
N LEU A 131 -23.50 -7.92 -22.00
CA LEU A 131 -22.09 -7.55 -22.20
C LEU A 131 -21.17 -8.16 -21.13
N ALA A 132 -21.70 -8.51 -19.94
CA ALA A 132 -20.92 -9.17 -18.90
C ALA A 132 -20.48 -10.57 -19.32
N SER A 133 -21.23 -11.23 -20.22
CA SER A 133 -20.88 -12.53 -20.78
C SER A 133 -19.92 -12.45 -21.97
N ASN A 134 -19.69 -11.24 -22.51
CA ASN A 134 -18.84 -11.03 -23.66
C ASN A 134 -17.36 -10.88 -23.24
N GLY A 135 -16.56 -11.89 -23.56
CA GLY A 135 -15.12 -11.91 -23.24
C GLY A 135 -14.32 -10.79 -23.90
N LEU A 136 -14.74 -10.32 -25.08
CA LEU A 136 -14.05 -9.24 -25.81
C LEU A 136 -14.28 -7.87 -25.15
N TYR A 137 -15.52 -7.59 -24.74
CA TYR A 137 -15.84 -6.39 -23.95
C TYR A 137 -15.04 -6.37 -22.65
N THR A 138 -15.08 -7.48 -21.90
CA THR A 138 -14.40 -7.60 -20.61
C THR A 138 -12.89 -7.42 -20.75
N ALA A 139 -12.27 -8.00 -21.79
CA ALA A 139 -10.84 -7.85 -22.05
C ALA A 139 -10.44 -6.39 -22.38
N ILE A 140 -11.23 -5.69 -23.21
CA ILE A 140 -10.96 -4.30 -23.58
C ILE A 140 -11.05 -3.40 -22.35
N VAL A 141 -12.09 -3.55 -21.53
CA VAL A 141 -12.28 -2.73 -20.32
C VAL A 141 -11.16 -2.98 -19.31
N ILE A 142 -10.77 -4.24 -19.07
CA ILE A 142 -9.64 -4.58 -18.20
C ILE A 142 -8.35 -3.92 -18.71
N MET A 143 -8.07 -4.01 -20.01
CA MET A 143 -6.88 -3.43 -20.62
C MET A 143 -6.82 -1.91 -20.42
N VAL A 144 -7.92 -1.21 -20.72
CA VAL A 144 -8.02 0.25 -20.57
C VAL A 144 -7.84 0.64 -19.10
N LEU A 145 -8.56 0.02 -18.17
CA LEU A 145 -8.46 0.35 -16.74
C LEU A 145 -7.06 0.08 -16.19
N TYR A 146 -6.45 -1.05 -16.56
CA TYR A 146 -5.10 -1.39 -16.14
C TYR A 146 -4.08 -0.34 -16.58
N TRP A 147 -4.04 -0.01 -17.88
CA TRP A 147 -3.08 0.96 -18.41
C TRP A 147 -3.36 2.38 -17.92
N THR A 148 -4.63 2.74 -17.69
CA THR A 148 -4.97 4.03 -17.08
C THR A 148 -4.43 4.10 -15.65
N GLY A 149 -4.58 3.02 -14.86
CA GLY A 149 -4.02 2.92 -13.51
C GLY A 149 -2.49 3.03 -13.51
N VAL A 150 -1.81 2.31 -14.42
CA VAL A 150 -0.35 2.40 -14.60
C VAL A 150 0.08 3.83 -14.96
N TRP A 151 -0.66 4.49 -15.85
CA TRP A 151 -0.37 5.86 -16.28
C TRP A 151 -0.60 6.89 -15.16
N VAL A 152 -1.64 6.72 -14.35
CA VAL A 152 -1.87 7.58 -13.17
C VAL A 152 -0.74 7.35 -12.15
N SER A 153 -0.37 6.10 -11.90
CA SER A 153 0.72 5.76 -10.99
C SER A 153 2.09 6.27 -11.47
N SER A 154 2.35 6.28 -12.78
CA SER A 154 3.63 6.74 -13.34
C SER A 154 3.81 8.26 -13.30
N ARG A 155 2.71 9.02 -13.17
CA ARG A 155 2.76 10.49 -13.06
C ARG A 155 3.17 11.00 -11.68
N GLY A 156 3.24 10.11 -10.69
CA GLY A 156 3.55 10.46 -9.30
C GLY A 156 2.44 11.28 -8.66
N THR A 157 2.12 11.00 -7.40
CA THR A 157 1.20 11.80 -6.58
C THR A 157 1.77 13.20 -6.32
N LYS A 158 1.76 14.07 -7.33
CA LYS A 158 1.93 15.53 -7.20
C LYS A 158 0.60 16.25 -6.90
N ALA A 159 -0.41 15.49 -6.46
CA ALA A 159 -1.73 15.99 -6.12
C ALA A 159 -2.00 15.82 -4.61
N SER A 160 -1.22 16.51 -3.80
CA SER A 160 -1.70 17.01 -2.51
C SER A 160 -1.31 18.49 -2.47
N PRO A 161 -2.28 19.42 -2.46
CA PRO A 161 -1.99 20.83 -2.22
C PRO A 161 -1.58 20.95 -0.75
N GLY A 162 -0.28 20.85 -0.47
CA GLY A 162 0.23 21.00 0.89
C GLY A 162 1.62 20.45 1.22
N SER A 163 2.36 19.85 0.27
CA SER A 163 3.75 19.46 0.54
C SER A 163 4.70 20.51 -0.05
N PRO A 164 5.57 21.18 0.75
CA PRO A 164 6.53 22.11 0.21
C PRO A 164 7.45 21.36 -0.76
N ALA A 165 7.39 21.80 -2.01
CA ALA A 165 8.28 21.37 -3.06
C ALA A 165 9.72 21.69 -2.67
N GLY A 166 10.60 20.70 -2.85
CA GLY A 166 12.01 20.92 -3.14
C GLY A 166 12.83 21.65 -2.08
N ALA A 167 13.57 20.87 -1.30
CA ALA A 167 14.94 21.18 -0.90
C ALA A 167 15.72 19.86 -0.78
#